data_AF-A0A8E0KJ48-F1
#
_entry.id   AF-A0A8E0KJ48-F1
#
_cell.length_a   1.000
_cell.length_b   1.000
_cell.length_c   1.000
_cell.angle_alpha   90.00
_cell.angle_beta   90.00
_cell.angle_gamma   90.00
#
_symmetry.space_group_name_H-M   'P 1'
#
loop_
_entity.id
_entity.type
_entity.pdbx_description
1 polymer ?
#
loop_
_entity_poly.entity_id
_entity_poly.type
_entity_poly.pdbx_seq_one_letter_code
_entity_poly.pdbx_strand_id
1 'polypeptide(L)'
;MIHRRQALLGVGAAALAAPSIAHARPRRTQRVLYLSQSVGWLHNTVARPDDGGLAMSELAMTEIGRASGAFTTRATQDASEITPALLAELDVLVVYTTGALPIPRQSWQAIQAWLASGRGGFVGLHSAADTGLDFPGGREAWVGMIGGDFAGHPWNQGDPIRIRTHGDHPTVAMWPEVLDYREEIYQYQGFDPTRVRVLQSLDLARTPTKRPWAVPVTWVRQIGHGRLFYTNLGHTPSTWSDPRFRDQIVQAVQWAGGAGRIDADPNPLDQAVDSIRALLTWSGDDPAVTDELTGQRPAWLLDMGRRITALIDHEGDEDALTAAVAPLRREVLERA
;
A
#
# COMPACT_ATOMS: atom_id res chain seq x y z
N MET A 1 69.92 -30.97 -7.02
CA MET A 1 68.61 -31.28 -7.64
C MET A 1 67.51 -30.99 -6.63
N ILE A 2 66.95 -29.78 -6.63
CA ILE A 2 65.69 -29.47 -5.94
C ILE A 2 64.94 -28.47 -6.83
N HIS A 3 63.89 -28.93 -7.49
CA HIS A 3 62.97 -28.08 -8.26
C HIS A 3 62.01 -27.37 -7.30
N ARG A 4 62.10 -26.03 -7.19
CA ARG A 4 61.03 -25.20 -6.63
C ARG A 4 60.13 -24.73 -7.77
N ARG A 5 58.93 -25.30 -7.87
CA ARG A 5 57.84 -24.77 -8.70
C ARG A 5 57.25 -23.54 -8.02
N GLN A 6 57.25 -22.41 -8.70
CA GLN A 6 56.49 -21.22 -8.31
C GLN A 6 55.02 -21.43 -8.70
N ALA A 7 54.11 -21.37 -7.74
CA ALA A 7 52.68 -21.32 -7.99
C ALA A 7 52.24 -19.84 -8.01
N LEU A 8 51.81 -19.35 -9.18
CA LEU A 8 51.10 -18.09 -9.33
C LEU A 8 49.67 -18.28 -8.81
N LEU A 9 49.34 -17.65 -7.69
CA LEU A 9 47.96 -17.48 -7.23
C LEU A 9 47.35 -16.28 -7.98
N GLY A 10 46.56 -16.57 -9.01
CA GLY A 10 45.70 -15.58 -9.64
C GLY A 10 44.48 -15.31 -8.74
N VAL A 11 44.37 -14.09 -8.22
CA VAL A 11 43.16 -13.63 -7.54
C VAL A 11 42.14 -13.27 -8.62
N GLY A 12 41.20 -14.19 -8.89
CA GLY A 12 40.04 -13.91 -9.72
C GLY A 12 39.05 -13.05 -8.94
N ALA A 13 38.84 -11.81 -9.37
CA ALA A 13 37.75 -10.97 -8.89
C ALA A 13 36.42 -11.54 -9.39
N ALA A 14 35.68 -12.21 -8.51
CA ALA A 14 34.31 -12.62 -8.78
C ALA A 14 33.41 -11.38 -8.67
N ALA A 15 32.99 -10.82 -9.81
CA ALA A 15 31.93 -9.84 -9.86
C ALA A 15 30.61 -10.52 -9.48
N LEU A 16 30.11 -10.22 -8.28
CA LEU A 16 28.77 -10.62 -7.84
C LEU A 16 27.74 -9.82 -8.64
N ALA A 17 27.26 -10.40 -9.74
CA ALA A 17 26.08 -9.90 -10.42
C ALA A 17 24.85 -10.16 -9.52
N ALA A 18 24.17 -9.10 -9.10
CA ALA A 18 22.88 -9.23 -8.42
C ALA A 18 21.90 -9.98 -9.34
N PRO A 19 21.07 -10.90 -8.82
CA PRO A 19 20.09 -11.59 -9.64
C PRO A 19 19.08 -10.58 -10.17
N SER A 20 19.07 -10.37 -11.49
CA SER A 20 17.99 -9.67 -12.17
C SER A 20 16.76 -10.57 -12.08
N ILE A 21 15.75 -10.17 -11.31
CA ILE A 21 14.43 -10.80 -11.39
C ILE A 21 13.95 -10.54 -12.82
N ALA A 22 13.91 -11.57 -13.65
CA ALA A 22 13.40 -11.46 -15.00
C ALA A 22 11.88 -11.24 -14.93
N HIS A 23 11.43 -10.03 -15.27
CA HIS A 23 10.01 -9.74 -15.40
C HIS A 23 9.36 -10.69 -16.40
N ALA A 24 8.27 -11.35 -16.00
CA ALA A 24 7.38 -11.97 -16.97
C ALA A 24 6.94 -10.88 -17.94
N ARG A 25 7.19 -11.06 -19.25
CA ARG A 25 6.76 -10.10 -20.26
C ARG A 25 5.25 -9.84 -20.12
N PRO A 26 4.80 -8.59 -20.12
CA PRO A 26 3.38 -8.28 -20.01
C PRO A 26 2.61 -9.00 -21.11
N ARG A 27 1.52 -9.71 -20.75
CA ARG A 27 0.71 -10.50 -21.70
C ARG A 27 0.09 -9.64 -22.81
N ARG A 28 -0.15 -8.36 -22.51
CA ARG A 28 -0.64 -7.29 -23.39
C ARG A 28 -0.37 -5.95 -22.70
N THR A 29 -0.08 -4.90 -23.46
CA THR A 29 -0.02 -3.52 -22.95
C THR A 29 -1.43 -3.07 -22.51
N GLN A 30 -1.59 -2.75 -21.22
CA GLN A 30 -2.84 -2.33 -20.62
C GLN A 30 -3.09 -0.82 -20.81
N ARG A 31 -4.35 -0.42 -20.90
CA ARG A 31 -4.77 0.98 -21.04
C ARG A 31 -5.12 1.53 -19.67
N VAL A 32 -4.33 2.47 -19.17
CA VAL A 32 -4.48 3.09 -17.86
C VAL A 32 -5.06 4.50 -17.99
N LEU A 33 -6.11 4.79 -17.22
CA LEU A 33 -6.42 6.17 -16.86
C LEU A 33 -5.75 6.47 -15.53
N TYR A 34 -4.88 7.47 -15.50
CA TYR A 34 -4.30 7.99 -14.27
C TYR A 34 -5.02 9.29 -13.88
N LEU A 35 -5.89 9.19 -12.88
CA LEU A 35 -6.62 10.33 -12.32
C LEU A 35 -5.84 10.88 -11.12
N SER A 36 -5.40 12.14 -11.21
CA SER A 36 -4.61 12.80 -10.17
C SER A 36 -5.27 14.08 -9.61
N GLN A 37 -6.61 14.12 -9.64
CA GLN A 37 -7.38 15.29 -9.18
C GLN A 37 -7.39 15.40 -7.64
N SER A 38 -7.04 16.59 -7.14
CA SER A 38 -7.21 16.97 -5.74
C SER A 38 -8.38 17.94 -5.58
N VAL A 39 -9.27 17.64 -4.62
CA VAL A 39 -10.28 18.57 -4.11
C VAL A 39 -9.91 18.89 -2.66
N GLY A 40 -9.54 20.13 -2.38
CA GLY A 40 -8.97 20.52 -1.09
C GLY A 40 -7.45 20.49 -1.11
N TRP A 41 -6.84 19.55 -0.39
CA TRP A 41 -5.38 19.48 -0.27
C TRP A 41 -4.71 18.96 -1.56
N LEU A 42 -3.70 19.70 -2.04
CA LEU A 42 -2.95 19.39 -3.26
C LEU A 42 -1.54 18.93 -2.89
N HIS A 43 -1.22 17.67 -3.19
CA HIS A 43 0.13 17.14 -3.00
C HIS A 43 1.07 17.61 -4.10
N ASN A 44 2.33 17.91 -3.75
CA ASN A 44 3.33 18.41 -4.68
C ASN A 44 3.57 17.47 -5.89
N THR A 45 3.43 16.16 -5.70
CA THR A 45 3.69 15.16 -6.75
C THR A 45 2.64 15.16 -7.85
N VAL A 46 1.42 15.61 -7.53
CA VAL A 46 0.29 15.74 -8.49
C VAL A 46 0.03 17.21 -8.88
N ALA A 47 0.76 18.18 -8.33
CA ALA A 47 0.63 19.57 -8.75
C ALA A 47 1.14 19.75 -10.19
N ARG A 48 0.24 20.17 -11.10
CA ARG A 48 0.63 20.55 -12.46
C ARG A 48 1.28 21.95 -12.45
N PRO A 49 2.32 22.18 -13.26
CA PRO A 49 2.88 23.51 -13.47
C PRO A 49 1.89 24.46 -14.15
N ASP A 50 2.07 25.77 -13.95
CA ASP A 50 1.21 26.82 -14.52
C ASP A 50 1.22 26.86 -16.06
N ASP A 51 2.23 26.28 -16.71
CA ASP A 51 2.35 26.20 -18.17
C ASP A 51 1.44 25.12 -18.79
N GLY A 52 0.66 24.42 -17.98
CA GLY A 52 -0.25 23.36 -18.42
C GLY A 52 0.42 22.01 -18.67
N GLY A 53 1.69 21.86 -18.28
CA GLY A 53 2.41 20.60 -18.33
C GLY A 53 1.83 19.52 -17.41
N LEU A 54 2.33 18.29 -17.57
CA LEU A 54 2.00 17.18 -16.69
C LEU A 54 2.68 17.33 -15.32
N ALA A 55 2.01 16.87 -14.28
CA ALA A 55 2.58 16.78 -12.94
C ALA A 55 3.70 15.71 -12.90
N MET A 56 4.53 15.77 -11.85
CA MET A 56 5.66 14.85 -11.68
C MET A 56 5.23 13.38 -11.69
N SER A 57 4.16 13.03 -10.98
CA SER A 57 3.63 11.66 -10.95
C SER A 57 3.02 11.24 -12.29
N GLU A 58 2.42 12.17 -13.04
CA GLU A 58 1.85 11.91 -14.36
C GLU A 58 2.95 11.59 -15.38
N LEU A 59 4.04 12.37 -15.37
CA LEU A 59 5.25 12.09 -16.13
C LEU A 59 5.85 10.73 -15.74
N ALA A 60 5.93 10.45 -14.44
CA ALA A 60 6.46 9.20 -13.93
C ALA A 60 5.62 7.99 -14.37
N MET A 61 4.29 8.05 -14.28
CA MET A 61 3.39 6.99 -14.75
C MET A 61 3.58 6.71 -16.24
N THR A 62 3.62 7.76 -17.07
CA THR A 62 3.85 7.61 -18.51
C THR A 62 5.22 6.97 -18.80
N GLU A 63 6.28 7.38 -18.10
CA GLU A 63 7.61 6.81 -18.28
C GLU A 63 7.71 5.36 -17.78
N ILE A 64 7.09 5.03 -16.65
CA ILE A 64 7.02 3.66 -16.12
C ILE A 64 6.32 2.73 -17.13
N GLY A 65 5.17 3.15 -17.65
CA GLY A 65 4.41 2.38 -18.64
C GLY A 65 5.19 2.18 -19.93
N ARG A 66 5.81 3.25 -20.45
CA ARG A 66 6.62 3.23 -21.68
C ARG A 66 7.86 2.35 -21.53
N ALA A 67 8.61 2.49 -20.44
CA ALA A 67 9.86 1.76 -20.22
C ALA A 67 9.63 0.26 -20.01
N SER A 68 8.53 -0.11 -19.33
CA SER A 68 8.17 -1.52 -19.09
C SER A 68 7.44 -2.17 -20.27
N GLY A 69 6.77 -1.38 -21.12
CA GLY A 69 5.84 -1.86 -22.14
C GLY A 69 4.54 -2.45 -21.55
N ALA A 70 4.35 -2.35 -20.23
CA ALA A 70 3.24 -2.98 -19.52
C ALA A 70 1.93 -2.22 -19.70
N PHE A 71 1.97 -0.90 -19.81
CA PHE A 71 0.77 -0.08 -19.97
C PHE A 71 1.02 1.23 -20.70
N THR A 72 -0.03 1.82 -21.25
CA THR A 72 -0.09 3.21 -21.70
C THR A 72 -0.89 4.04 -20.70
N THR A 73 -0.50 5.30 -20.50
CA THR A 73 -1.15 6.20 -19.55
C THR A 73 -1.87 7.33 -20.27
N ARG A 74 -3.16 7.50 -19.97
CA ARG A 74 -3.90 8.75 -20.17
C ARG A 74 -4.00 9.43 -18.81
N ALA A 75 -3.30 10.55 -18.62
CA ALA A 75 -3.34 11.32 -17.39
C ALA A 75 -4.45 12.39 -17.44
N THR A 76 -5.18 12.55 -16.35
CA THR A 76 -6.19 13.61 -16.19
C THR A 76 -6.30 14.07 -14.75
N GLN A 77 -6.72 15.33 -14.56
CA GLN A 77 -7.13 15.90 -13.28
C GLN A 77 -8.63 16.27 -13.29
N ASP A 78 -9.39 15.70 -14.22
CA ASP A 78 -10.83 15.89 -14.35
C ASP A 78 -11.55 14.54 -14.22
N ALA A 79 -12.07 14.27 -13.02
CA ALA A 79 -12.82 13.07 -12.72
C ALA A 79 -14.16 12.99 -13.46
N SER A 80 -14.67 14.11 -13.99
CA SER A 80 -15.91 14.13 -14.78
C SER A 80 -15.77 13.43 -16.14
N GLU A 81 -14.52 13.23 -16.62
CA GLU A 81 -14.23 12.43 -17.81
C GLU A 81 -14.64 10.95 -17.64
N ILE A 82 -14.77 10.46 -16.40
CA ILE A 82 -15.11 9.06 -16.14
C ILE A 82 -16.58 8.81 -16.48
N THR A 83 -16.77 8.15 -17.62
CA THR A 83 -18.06 7.73 -18.14
C THR A 83 -18.05 6.21 -18.41
N PRO A 84 -19.23 5.56 -18.55
CA PRO A 84 -19.28 4.16 -18.98
C PRO A 84 -18.57 3.90 -20.32
N ALA A 85 -18.62 4.86 -21.25
CA ALA A 85 -17.92 4.77 -22.52
C ALA A 85 -16.40 4.77 -22.32
N LEU A 86 -15.87 5.70 -21.51
CA LEU A 86 -14.44 5.72 -21.18
C LEU A 86 -14.02 4.43 -20.48
N LEU A 87 -14.79 3.93 -19.50
CA LEU A 87 -14.47 2.68 -18.79
C LEU A 87 -14.36 1.47 -19.72
N ALA A 88 -15.12 1.43 -20.84
CA ALA A 88 -15.01 0.36 -21.83
C ALA A 88 -13.65 0.38 -22.59
N GLU A 89 -12.98 1.53 -22.61
CA GLU A 89 -11.68 1.73 -23.24
C GLU A 89 -10.50 1.51 -22.29
N LEU A 90 -10.76 1.21 -21.01
CA LEU A 90 -9.72 1.07 -19.99
C LEU A 90 -9.58 -0.37 -19.53
N ASP A 91 -8.38 -0.69 -19.06
CA ASP A 91 -8.08 -1.93 -18.35
C ASP A 91 -7.88 -1.66 -16.84
N VAL A 92 -7.31 -0.51 -16.48
CA VAL A 92 -7.05 -0.14 -15.07
C VAL A 92 -7.31 1.36 -14.84
N LEU A 93 -7.98 1.67 -13.73
CA LEU A 93 -8.08 3.02 -13.19
C LEU A 93 -7.05 3.17 -12.07
N VAL A 94 -6.06 4.04 -12.27
CA VAL A 94 -5.06 4.40 -11.26
C VAL A 94 -5.46 5.76 -10.69
N VAL A 95 -5.54 5.88 -9.37
CA VAL A 95 -5.92 7.12 -8.70
C VAL A 95 -4.86 7.57 -7.71
N TYR A 96 -4.56 8.87 -7.74
CA TYR A 96 -3.87 9.61 -6.70
C TYR A 96 -4.69 10.87 -6.46
N THR A 97 -5.73 10.74 -5.67
CA THR A 97 -6.77 11.77 -5.53
C THR A 97 -6.96 12.14 -4.07
N THR A 98 -7.61 13.28 -3.81
CA THR A 98 -7.96 13.72 -2.45
C THR A 98 -9.30 14.44 -2.47
N GLY A 99 -10.06 14.33 -1.38
CA GLY A 99 -11.31 15.05 -1.15
C GLY A 99 -12.50 14.53 -1.97
N ALA A 100 -13.58 15.31 -1.98
CA ALA A 100 -14.84 14.93 -2.61
C ALA A 100 -14.76 15.09 -4.14
N LEU A 101 -14.38 14.02 -4.84
CA LEU A 101 -14.26 14.05 -6.30
C LEU A 101 -15.63 14.26 -6.96
N PRO A 102 -15.70 15.05 -8.04
CA PRO A 102 -16.93 15.33 -8.77
C PRO A 102 -17.35 14.17 -9.70
N ILE A 103 -17.25 12.93 -9.22
CA ILE A 103 -17.75 11.74 -9.92
C ILE A 103 -19.23 11.58 -9.56
N PRO A 104 -20.16 11.75 -10.52
CA PRO A 104 -21.58 11.62 -10.23
C PRO A 104 -21.92 10.18 -9.85
N ARG A 105 -22.97 10.01 -9.04
CA ARG A 105 -23.41 8.69 -8.55
C ARG A 105 -23.57 7.64 -9.66
N GLN A 106 -24.04 8.03 -10.85
CA GLN A 106 -24.17 7.14 -11.99
C GLN A 106 -22.81 6.63 -12.52
N SER A 107 -21.81 7.52 -12.65
CA SER A 107 -20.45 7.12 -13.04
C SER A 107 -19.81 6.25 -11.98
N TRP A 108 -20.04 6.55 -10.70
CA TRP A 108 -19.58 5.68 -9.60
C TRP A 108 -20.17 4.27 -9.68
N GLN A 109 -21.47 4.14 -9.92
CA GLN A 109 -22.12 2.84 -10.13
C GLN A 109 -21.52 2.09 -11.34
N ALA A 110 -21.16 2.81 -12.40
CA ALA A 110 -20.48 2.22 -13.56
C ALA A 110 -19.07 1.72 -13.21
N ILE A 111 -18.29 2.46 -12.41
CA ILE A 111 -16.98 2.02 -11.88
C ILE A 111 -17.16 0.75 -11.06
N GLN A 112 -18.13 0.73 -10.13
CA GLN A 112 -18.39 -0.44 -9.29
C GLN A 112 -18.75 -1.68 -10.13
N ALA A 113 -19.64 -1.53 -11.12
CA ALA A 113 -20.03 -2.63 -12.00
C ALA A 113 -18.88 -3.09 -12.91
N TRP A 114 -18.06 -2.16 -13.41
CA TRP A 114 -16.88 -2.45 -14.21
C TRP A 114 -15.85 -3.26 -13.42
N LEU A 115 -15.52 -2.84 -12.19
CA LEU A 115 -14.66 -3.59 -11.28
C LEU A 115 -15.28 -4.94 -10.90
N ALA A 116 -16.52 -4.98 -10.41
CA ALA A 116 -17.17 -6.20 -9.97
C ALA A 116 -17.26 -7.27 -11.08
N SER A 117 -17.37 -6.85 -12.35
CA SER A 117 -17.37 -7.75 -13.50
C SER A 117 -16.01 -8.36 -13.86
N GLY A 118 -14.91 -7.84 -13.32
CA GLY A 118 -13.55 -8.24 -13.68
C GLY A 118 -13.07 -7.67 -15.02
N ARG A 119 -13.84 -6.78 -15.66
CA ARG A 119 -13.42 -6.06 -16.87
C ARG A 119 -12.31 -5.04 -16.59
N GLY A 120 -12.19 -4.60 -15.34
CA GLY A 120 -11.27 -3.57 -14.91
C GLY A 120 -10.59 -3.84 -13.58
N GLY A 121 -9.44 -3.20 -13.40
CA GLY A 121 -8.71 -3.12 -12.15
C GLY A 121 -8.68 -1.71 -11.55
N PHE A 122 -8.39 -1.63 -10.26
CA PHE A 122 -8.22 -0.38 -9.53
C PHE A 122 -6.87 -0.34 -8.82
N VAL A 123 -6.17 0.78 -8.89
CA VAL A 123 -4.92 1.04 -8.17
C VAL A 123 -5.04 2.37 -7.45
N GLY A 124 -5.05 2.35 -6.12
CA GLY A 124 -5.00 3.56 -5.30
C GLY A 124 -3.59 3.86 -4.82
N LEU A 125 -3.15 5.11 -4.94
CA LEU A 125 -1.83 5.56 -4.51
C LEU A 125 -1.98 6.63 -3.43
N HIS A 126 -1.17 6.52 -2.38
CA HIS A 126 -1.02 7.44 -1.26
C HIS A 126 -2.35 8.03 -0.78
N SER A 127 -2.68 9.24 -1.24
CA SER A 127 -3.83 10.02 -0.79
C SER A 127 -5.19 9.48 -1.25
N ALA A 128 -5.21 8.42 -2.07
CA ALA A 128 -6.44 7.74 -2.46
C ALA A 128 -7.29 7.26 -1.26
N ALA A 129 -6.69 7.07 -0.08
CA ALA A 129 -7.43 6.75 1.15
C ALA A 129 -8.09 7.99 1.83
N ASP A 130 -7.72 9.20 1.41
CA ASP A 130 -8.34 10.47 1.79
C ASP A 130 -9.25 11.03 0.67
N THR A 131 -9.78 10.16 -0.18
CA THR A 131 -10.75 10.52 -1.21
C THR A 131 -12.18 10.23 -0.75
N GLY A 132 -13.11 11.03 -1.24
CA GLY A 132 -14.55 10.79 -1.20
C GLY A 132 -15.20 11.11 -2.54
N LEU A 133 -16.53 11.09 -2.58
CA LEU A 133 -17.31 11.40 -3.79
C LEU A 133 -18.35 12.47 -3.46
N ASP A 134 -18.57 13.40 -4.37
CA ASP A 134 -19.49 14.54 -4.21
C ASP A 134 -20.96 14.13 -4.41
N PHE A 135 -21.45 13.24 -3.54
CA PHE A 135 -22.87 12.92 -3.38
C PHE A 135 -23.15 12.35 -1.98
N PRO A 136 -24.39 12.39 -1.47
CA PRO A 136 -24.73 11.81 -0.17
C PRO A 136 -24.39 10.31 -0.09
N GLY A 137 -23.57 9.90 0.89
CA GLY A 137 -23.05 8.54 1.03
C GLY A 137 -21.77 8.26 0.22
N GLY A 138 -21.21 9.27 -0.44
CA GLY A 138 -20.09 9.12 -1.37
C GLY A 138 -18.76 8.79 -0.71
N ARG A 139 -18.49 9.37 0.47
CA ARG A 139 -17.29 9.03 1.26
C ARG A 139 -17.34 7.58 1.73
N GLU A 140 -18.47 7.15 2.28
CA GLU A 140 -18.67 5.78 2.77
C GLU A 140 -18.55 4.76 1.65
N ALA A 141 -19.06 5.09 0.46
CA ALA A 141 -18.92 4.24 -0.72
C ALA A 141 -17.45 4.10 -1.16
N TRP A 142 -16.69 5.19 -1.16
CA TRP A 142 -15.27 5.17 -1.51
C TRP A 142 -14.43 4.42 -0.47
N VAL A 143 -14.56 4.78 0.81
CA VAL A 143 -13.92 4.11 1.95
C VAL A 143 -14.24 2.61 1.93
N GLY A 144 -15.51 2.27 1.71
CA GLY A 144 -15.98 0.90 1.59
C GLY A 144 -15.33 0.13 0.43
N MET A 145 -14.90 0.80 -0.63
CA MET A 145 -14.16 0.19 -1.75
C MET A 145 -12.67 0.07 -1.43
N ILE A 146 -12.01 1.18 -1.10
CA ILE A 146 -10.55 1.27 -0.92
C ILE A 146 -10.05 0.45 0.27
N GLY A 147 -10.85 0.35 1.34
CA GLY A 147 -10.55 -0.44 2.52
C GLY A 147 -9.80 0.29 3.64
N GLY A 148 -9.60 1.61 3.51
CA GLY A 148 -9.03 2.47 4.55
C GLY A 148 -9.69 3.85 4.54
N ASP A 149 -9.97 4.39 5.73
CA ASP A 149 -10.51 5.73 5.94
C ASP A 149 -9.44 6.59 6.60
N PHE A 150 -8.92 7.59 5.89
CA PHE A 150 -7.85 8.45 6.41
C PHE A 150 -8.17 9.01 7.80
N ALA A 151 -7.23 8.82 8.74
CA ALA A 151 -7.31 9.26 10.13
C ALA A 151 -6.01 9.93 10.60
N GLY A 152 -5.36 10.67 9.70
CA GLY A 152 -4.13 11.42 9.98
C GLY A 152 -2.84 10.75 9.48
N HIS A 153 -1.71 11.42 9.72
CA HIS A 153 -0.39 11.06 9.19
C HIS A 153 0.73 11.25 10.25
N PRO A 154 0.79 10.39 11.28
CA PRO A 154 1.74 10.59 12.39
C PRO A 154 3.23 10.49 12.01
N TRP A 155 3.53 9.88 10.86
CA TRP A 155 4.87 9.83 10.27
C TRP A 155 4.88 10.72 9.03
N ASN A 156 5.65 11.79 9.08
CA ASN A 156 5.74 12.76 7.99
C ASN A 156 6.86 12.36 7.01
N GLN A 157 6.88 12.99 5.83
CA GLN A 157 7.83 12.71 4.73
C GLN A 157 9.33 12.62 5.12
N GLY A 158 9.73 13.28 6.21
CA GLY A 158 11.11 13.28 6.70
C GLY A 158 11.38 12.25 7.79
N ASP A 159 10.37 11.62 8.38
CA ASP A 159 10.53 10.67 9.49
C ASP A 159 11.13 9.34 9.00
N PRO A 160 12.07 8.73 9.75
CA PRO A 160 12.55 7.41 9.42
C PRO A 160 11.46 6.39 9.71
N ILE A 161 11.15 5.57 8.71
CA ILE A 161 10.26 4.42 8.84
C ILE A 161 10.98 3.16 8.40
N ARG A 162 10.46 2.02 8.84
CA ARG A 162 10.90 0.72 8.35
C ARG A 162 9.68 -0.03 7.84
N ILE A 163 9.71 -0.44 6.58
CA ILE A 163 8.63 -1.18 5.94
C ILE A 163 8.93 -2.67 6.05
N ARG A 164 7.96 -3.46 6.49
CA ARG A 164 7.96 -4.92 6.45
C ARG A 164 7.10 -5.39 5.28
N THR A 165 7.64 -6.30 4.47
CA THR A 165 6.94 -6.95 3.35
C THR A 165 6.51 -8.35 3.75
N HIS A 166 5.26 -8.69 3.48
CA HIS A 166 4.64 -9.95 3.86
C HIS A 166 4.47 -10.85 2.63
N GLY A 167 5.08 -12.03 2.66
CA GLY A 167 4.99 -13.02 1.59
C GLY A 167 5.65 -12.58 0.28
N ASP A 168 5.20 -13.18 -0.82
CA ASP A 168 5.81 -13.09 -2.15
C ASP A 168 4.83 -12.62 -3.23
N HIS A 169 3.76 -11.92 -2.83
CA HIS A 169 2.76 -11.42 -3.78
C HIS A 169 3.44 -10.57 -4.86
N PRO A 170 3.11 -10.76 -6.16
CA PRO A 170 3.89 -10.21 -7.28
C PRO A 170 3.99 -8.67 -7.28
N THR A 171 3.09 -7.98 -6.58
CA THR A 171 3.10 -6.50 -6.44
C THR A 171 4.06 -5.99 -5.36
N VAL A 172 4.64 -6.87 -4.56
CA VAL A 172 5.60 -6.51 -3.50
C VAL A 172 6.88 -7.36 -3.52
N ALA A 173 6.97 -8.40 -4.35
CA ALA A 173 8.11 -9.33 -4.40
C ALA A 173 9.47 -8.67 -4.75
N MET A 174 9.47 -7.46 -5.32
CA MET A 174 10.67 -6.66 -5.58
C MET A 174 11.23 -5.95 -4.33
N TRP A 175 10.44 -5.86 -3.27
CA TRP A 175 10.87 -5.28 -2.00
C TRP A 175 11.59 -6.34 -1.16
N PRO A 176 12.65 -5.98 -0.44
CA PRO A 176 13.18 -6.87 0.58
C PRO A 176 12.15 -7.06 1.70
N GLU A 177 12.34 -8.11 2.50
CA GLU A 177 11.48 -8.40 3.65
C GLU A 177 11.38 -7.20 4.60
N VAL A 178 12.49 -6.50 4.81
CA VAL A 178 12.54 -5.28 5.61
C VAL A 178 13.39 -4.21 4.94
N LEU A 179 12.90 -2.97 4.93
CA LEU A 179 13.61 -1.83 4.33
C LEU A 179 13.50 -0.54 5.16
N ASP A 180 14.61 0.14 5.34
CA ASP A 180 14.64 1.53 5.82
C ASP A 180 14.20 2.50 4.73
N TYR A 181 13.25 3.37 5.07
CA TYR A 181 12.60 4.27 4.13
C TYR A 181 12.27 5.61 4.78
N ARG A 182 11.86 6.59 3.96
CA ARG A 182 11.34 7.88 4.41
C ARG A 182 10.17 8.25 3.52
N GLU A 183 9.00 8.39 4.13
CA GLU A 183 7.76 8.72 3.44
C GLU A 183 6.73 9.28 4.42
N GLU A 184 5.75 10.03 3.92
CA GLU A 184 4.56 10.36 4.70
C GLU A 184 3.61 9.16 4.72
N ILE A 185 3.23 8.69 5.92
CA ILE A 185 2.42 7.48 6.09
C ILE A 185 1.12 7.80 6.82
N TYR A 186 0.01 7.44 6.17
CA TYR A 186 -1.34 7.56 6.74
C TYR A 186 -1.66 6.43 7.71
N GLN A 187 -2.49 6.74 8.69
CA GLN A 187 -3.22 5.76 9.49
C GLN A 187 -4.71 5.78 9.15
N TYR A 188 -5.43 4.74 9.54
CA TYR A 188 -6.81 4.53 9.10
C TYR A 188 -7.76 4.16 10.24
N GLN A 189 -8.89 4.85 10.31
CA GLN A 189 -10.00 4.48 11.18
C GLN A 189 -10.91 3.45 10.50
N GLY A 190 -11.65 2.67 11.28
CA GLY A 190 -12.60 1.68 10.75
C GLY A 190 -11.97 0.61 9.84
N PHE A 191 -10.66 0.38 9.96
CA PHE A 191 -9.94 -0.59 9.14
C PHE A 191 -10.34 -2.02 9.52
N ASP A 192 -10.79 -2.80 8.53
CA ASP A 192 -11.28 -4.17 8.72
C ASP A 192 -10.29 -5.20 8.13
N PRO A 193 -9.54 -5.92 9.00
CA PRO A 193 -8.52 -6.87 8.55
C PRO A 193 -9.10 -8.08 7.81
N THR A 194 -10.42 -8.31 7.89
CA THR A 194 -11.10 -9.41 7.20
C THR A 194 -11.47 -9.10 5.75
N ARG A 195 -11.21 -7.87 5.28
CA ARG A 195 -11.61 -7.43 3.93
C ARG A 195 -10.44 -7.25 2.97
N VAL A 196 -9.21 -7.20 3.49
CA VAL A 196 -8.02 -6.91 2.71
C VAL A 196 -6.89 -7.86 3.07
N ARG A 197 -6.03 -8.14 2.11
CA ARG A 197 -4.76 -8.80 2.33
C ARG A 197 -3.67 -7.74 2.42
N VAL A 198 -3.10 -7.56 3.61
CA VAL A 198 -1.97 -6.64 3.83
C VAL A 198 -0.70 -7.30 3.33
N LEU A 199 0.00 -6.60 2.45
CA LEU A 199 1.24 -7.03 1.80
C LEU A 199 2.46 -6.29 2.34
N GLN A 200 2.28 -5.07 2.85
CA GLN A 200 3.33 -4.31 3.54
C GLN A 200 2.73 -3.57 4.73
N SER A 201 3.47 -3.48 5.84
CA SER A 201 3.12 -2.70 7.04
C SER A 201 4.34 -1.95 7.57
N LEU A 202 4.15 -0.98 8.46
CA LEU A 202 5.26 -0.45 9.24
C LEU A 202 5.76 -1.54 10.20
N ASP A 203 7.07 -1.78 10.18
CA ASP A 203 7.77 -2.61 11.16
C ASP A 203 7.89 -1.82 12.47
N LEU A 204 6.80 -1.76 13.24
CA LEU A 204 6.71 -0.89 14.42
C LEU A 204 7.66 -1.31 15.54
N ALA A 205 8.13 -2.56 15.58
CA ALA A 205 9.22 -2.99 16.46
C ALA A 205 10.55 -2.25 16.21
N ARG A 206 10.70 -1.67 15.01
CA ARG A 206 11.96 -1.13 14.51
C ARG A 206 11.81 0.24 13.87
N THR A 207 10.61 0.81 13.93
CA THR A 207 10.23 2.18 13.54
C THR A 207 9.92 2.95 14.81
N PRO A 208 10.34 4.22 14.97
CA PRO A 208 9.89 5.03 16.11
C PRO A 208 8.34 5.05 16.18
N THR A 209 7.78 4.36 17.17
CA THR A 209 6.33 4.19 17.32
C THR A 209 5.70 5.52 17.70
N LYS A 210 4.65 5.92 16.97
CA LYS A 210 3.85 7.11 17.29
C LYS A 210 2.51 6.74 17.95
N ARG A 211 2.01 5.54 17.65
CA ARG A 211 0.72 5.02 18.09
C ARG A 211 0.80 3.50 18.39
N PRO A 212 -0.08 2.96 19.26
CA PRO A 212 -0.06 1.57 19.72
C PRO A 212 -0.79 0.56 18.80
N TRP A 213 -1.08 0.91 17.54
CA TRP A 213 -1.74 0.02 16.58
C TRP A 213 -0.91 -0.18 15.32
N ALA A 214 -1.15 -1.28 14.61
CA ALA A 214 -0.49 -1.56 13.34
C ALA A 214 -0.90 -0.55 12.26
N VAL A 215 0.04 -0.25 11.36
CA VAL A 215 -0.18 0.65 10.22
C VAL A 215 0.11 -0.11 8.93
N PRO A 216 -0.93 -0.57 8.20
CA PRO A 216 -0.76 -1.18 6.89
C PRO A 216 -0.29 -0.12 5.89
N VAL A 217 0.63 -0.50 5.01
CA VAL A 217 1.22 0.37 3.99
C VAL A 217 0.70 -0.02 2.60
N THR A 218 0.66 -1.30 2.28
CA THR A 218 0.20 -1.80 0.98
C THR A 218 -0.75 -2.96 1.19
N TRP A 219 -1.87 -2.98 0.48
CA TRP A 219 -2.82 -4.09 0.51
C TRP A 219 -3.47 -4.34 -0.83
N VAL A 220 -4.04 -5.54 -0.95
CA VAL A 220 -4.87 -5.94 -2.08
C VAL A 220 -6.21 -6.45 -1.62
N ARG A 221 -7.20 -6.37 -2.53
CA ARG A 221 -8.55 -6.87 -2.31
C ARG A 221 -9.19 -7.31 -3.61
N GLN A 222 -10.00 -8.37 -3.54
CA GLN A 222 -10.90 -8.75 -4.62
C GLN A 222 -12.27 -8.05 -4.46
N ILE A 223 -12.77 -7.45 -5.55
CA ILE A 223 -14.10 -6.84 -5.62
C ILE A 223 -14.87 -7.51 -6.74
N GLY A 224 -15.82 -8.40 -6.40
CA GLY A 224 -16.45 -9.28 -7.39
C GLY A 224 -15.39 -10.13 -8.09
N HIS A 225 -15.21 -9.94 -9.39
CA HIS A 225 -14.13 -10.56 -10.18
C HIS A 225 -12.96 -9.61 -10.47
N GLY A 226 -13.08 -8.33 -10.08
CA GLY A 226 -12.03 -7.33 -10.21
C GLY A 226 -11.07 -7.31 -9.03
N ARG A 227 -10.01 -6.51 -9.20
CA ARG A 227 -8.86 -6.49 -8.32
C ARG A 227 -8.52 -5.04 -7.96
N LEU A 228 -8.35 -4.81 -6.67
CA LEU A 228 -7.94 -3.52 -6.11
C LEU A 228 -6.58 -3.69 -5.45
N PHE A 229 -5.64 -2.84 -5.83
CA PHE A 229 -4.37 -2.63 -5.14
C PHE A 229 -4.40 -1.24 -4.52
N TYR A 230 -3.86 -1.11 -3.30
CA TYR A 230 -3.58 0.18 -2.69
C TYR A 230 -2.18 0.19 -2.08
N THR A 231 -1.49 1.31 -2.20
CA THR A 231 -0.30 1.61 -1.39
C THR A 231 -0.34 3.02 -0.83
N ASN A 232 0.10 3.19 0.40
CA ASN A 232 0.26 4.44 1.12
C ASN A 232 1.51 5.22 0.64
N LEU A 233 2.35 4.61 -0.20
CA LEU A 233 3.55 5.23 -0.76
C LEU A 233 3.21 6.13 -1.95
N GLY A 234 4.05 7.16 -2.17
CA GLY A 234 3.96 8.04 -3.35
C GLY A 234 3.95 9.53 -3.05
N HIS A 235 4.01 9.93 -1.78
CA HIS A 235 4.01 11.34 -1.37
C HIS A 235 5.30 12.07 -1.74
N THR A 236 6.46 11.44 -1.59
CA THR A 236 7.73 12.09 -1.89
C THR A 236 8.18 11.89 -3.35
N PRO A 237 8.85 12.89 -3.97
CA PRO A 237 9.51 12.73 -5.27
C PRO A 237 10.52 11.57 -5.33
N SER A 238 11.19 11.28 -4.21
CA SER A 238 12.14 10.17 -4.10
C SER A 238 11.47 8.82 -4.32
N THR A 239 10.22 8.63 -3.86
CA THR A 239 9.48 7.38 -4.07
C THR A 239 9.24 7.11 -5.56
N TRP A 240 8.91 8.13 -6.35
CA TRP A 240 8.72 7.99 -7.80
C TRP A 240 10.02 7.70 -8.58
N SER A 241 11.17 7.97 -7.96
CA SER A 241 12.50 7.67 -8.49
C SER A 241 13.03 6.31 -8.03
N ASP A 242 12.41 5.68 -7.02
CA ASP A 242 12.84 4.37 -6.51
C ASP A 242 12.49 3.26 -7.52
N PRO A 243 13.49 2.48 -8.01
CA PRO A 243 13.22 1.39 -8.95
C PRO A 243 12.25 0.33 -8.41
N ARG A 244 12.20 0.10 -7.09
CA ARG A 244 11.29 -0.86 -6.46
C ARG A 244 9.86 -0.37 -6.49
N PHE A 245 9.63 0.92 -6.20
CA PHE A 245 8.29 1.51 -6.29
C PHE A 245 7.81 1.54 -7.75
N ARG A 246 8.69 1.91 -8.69
CA ARG A 246 8.37 1.87 -10.13
C ARG A 246 7.98 0.46 -10.59
N ASP A 247 8.69 -0.55 -10.14
CA ASP A 247 8.36 -1.96 -10.42
C ASP A 247 7.06 -2.39 -9.73
N GLN A 248 6.83 -1.97 -8.49
CA GLN A 248 5.56 -2.17 -7.80
C GLN A 248 4.37 -1.60 -8.58
N ILE A 249 4.50 -0.40 -9.17
CA ILE A 249 3.46 0.18 -10.04
C ILE A 249 3.21 -0.70 -11.28
N VAL A 250 4.28 -1.16 -11.95
CA VAL A 250 4.15 -2.07 -13.10
C VAL A 250 3.39 -3.33 -12.72
N GLN A 251 3.78 -3.95 -11.61
CA GLN A 251 3.18 -5.19 -11.13
C GLN A 251 1.76 -4.98 -10.62
N ALA A 252 1.47 -3.85 -9.95
CA ALA A 252 0.13 -3.48 -9.49
C ALA A 252 -0.83 -3.28 -10.66
N VAL A 253 -0.42 -2.55 -11.71
CA VAL A 253 -1.23 -2.35 -12.92
C VAL A 253 -1.47 -3.68 -13.63
N GLN A 254 -0.42 -4.49 -13.83
CA GLN A 254 -0.57 -5.81 -14.45
C GLN A 254 -1.51 -6.72 -13.67
N TRP A 255 -1.28 -6.86 -12.37
CA TRP A 255 -2.09 -7.68 -11.49
C TRP A 255 -3.53 -7.18 -11.43
N ALA A 256 -3.76 -5.87 -11.24
CA ALA A 256 -5.10 -5.29 -11.16
C ALA A 256 -5.88 -5.50 -12.48
N GLY A 257 -5.22 -5.35 -13.62
CA GLY A 257 -5.81 -5.61 -14.94
C GLY A 257 -5.80 -7.08 -15.35
N GLY A 258 -5.67 -8.03 -14.41
CA GLY A 258 -6.00 -9.44 -14.61
C GLY A 258 -4.82 -10.41 -14.82
N ALA A 259 -3.57 -9.97 -14.69
CA ALA A 259 -2.41 -10.85 -14.83
C ALA A 259 -2.23 -11.77 -13.61
N GLY A 260 -1.95 -13.05 -13.84
CA GLY A 260 -1.71 -14.03 -12.77
C GLY A 260 -2.94 -14.40 -11.94
N ARG A 261 -2.69 -15.13 -10.84
CA ARG A 261 -3.72 -15.49 -9.85
C ARG A 261 -4.22 -14.23 -9.12
N ILE A 262 -5.47 -14.27 -8.64
CA ILE A 262 -6.01 -13.15 -7.84
C ILE A 262 -5.23 -13.01 -6.52
N ASP A 263 -5.08 -14.09 -5.75
CA ASP A 263 -4.27 -14.10 -4.50
C ASP A 263 -4.52 -12.90 -3.56
N ALA A 264 -5.80 -12.61 -3.31
CA ALA A 264 -6.24 -11.48 -2.49
C ALA A 264 -7.00 -11.92 -1.23
N ASP A 265 -6.84 -13.18 -0.82
CA ASP A 265 -7.46 -13.71 0.40
C ASP A 265 -6.92 -12.94 1.63
N PRO A 266 -7.80 -12.37 2.47
CA PRO A 266 -7.39 -11.61 3.65
C PRO A 266 -6.52 -12.41 4.60
N ASN A 267 -5.56 -11.73 5.25
CA ASN A 267 -4.64 -12.32 6.24
C ASN A 267 -4.82 -11.71 7.64
N PRO A 268 -5.99 -11.86 8.27
CA PRO A 268 -6.30 -11.18 9.53
C PRO A 268 -5.46 -11.66 10.71
N LEU A 269 -4.90 -12.88 10.66
CA LEU A 269 -3.99 -13.38 11.70
C LEU A 269 -2.64 -12.65 11.68
N ASP A 270 -2.04 -12.49 10.51
CA ASP A 270 -0.78 -11.74 10.36
C ASP A 270 -0.98 -10.28 10.83
N GLN A 271 -2.10 -9.69 10.43
CA GLN A 271 -2.47 -8.33 10.82
C GLN A 271 -2.69 -8.20 12.34
N ALA A 272 -3.30 -9.20 12.98
CA ALA A 272 -3.47 -9.22 14.43
C ALA A 272 -2.13 -9.32 15.18
N VAL A 273 -1.19 -10.13 14.68
CA VAL A 273 0.17 -10.23 15.23
C VAL A 273 0.90 -8.89 15.11
N ASP A 274 0.79 -8.22 13.95
CA ASP A 274 1.36 -6.87 13.76
C ASP A 274 0.75 -5.87 14.75
N SER A 275 -0.56 -5.93 15.03
CA SER A 275 -1.21 -5.06 16.01
C SER A 275 -0.70 -5.31 17.43
N ILE A 276 -0.55 -6.57 17.85
CA ILE A 276 0.02 -6.91 19.16
C ILE A 276 1.48 -6.42 19.26
N ARG A 277 2.26 -6.59 18.20
CA ARG A 277 3.64 -6.10 18.14
C ARG A 277 3.72 -4.58 18.30
N ALA A 278 2.80 -3.85 17.66
CA ALA A 278 2.69 -2.40 17.77
C ALA A 278 2.40 -1.96 19.22
N LEU A 279 1.41 -2.60 19.85
CA LEU A 279 1.02 -2.33 21.24
C LEU A 279 2.18 -2.53 22.22
N LEU A 280 2.88 -3.67 22.11
CA LEU A 280 4.02 -4.00 22.97
C LEU A 280 5.17 -3.01 22.78
N THR A 281 5.53 -2.74 21.51
CA THR A 281 6.63 -1.81 21.23
C THR A 281 6.34 -0.41 21.74
N TRP A 282 5.12 0.09 21.50
CA TRP A 282 4.70 1.41 21.99
C TRP A 282 4.74 1.48 23.52
N SER A 283 4.42 0.37 24.20
CA SER A 283 4.44 0.27 25.66
C SER A 283 5.84 0.07 26.25
N GLY A 284 6.88 -0.04 25.43
CA GLY A 284 8.25 -0.29 25.86
C GLY A 284 8.55 -1.75 26.24
N ASP A 285 7.69 -2.69 25.84
CA ASP A 285 7.90 -4.12 26.04
C ASP A 285 8.69 -4.76 24.90
N ASP A 286 9.19 -5.98 25.11
CA ASP A 286 9.87 -6.75 24.08
C ASP A 286 8.87 -7.27 23.02
N PRO A 287 8.93 -6.80 21.76
CA PRO A 287 8.04 -7.28 20.70
C PRO A 287 8.32 -8.74 20.29
N ALA A 288 9.47 -9.32 20.66
CA ALA A 288 9.79 -10.72 20.35
C ALA A 288 8.83 -11.72 21.04
N VAL A 289 8.14 -11.29 22.10
CA VAL A 289 7.03 -12.02 22.72
C VAL A 289 5.98 -12.44 21.69
N THR A 290 5.80 -11.68 20.61
CA THR A 290 4.86 -12.05 19.54
C THR A 290 5.20 -13.36 18.83
N ASP A 291 6.46 -13.78 18.82
CA ASP A 291 6.89 -15.03 18.19
C ASP A 291 6.30 -16.24 18.93
N GLU A 292 6.20 -16.17 20.26
CA GLU A 292 5.58 -17.19 21.13
C GLU A 292 4.05 -17.23 20.94
N LEU A 293 3.46 -16.09 20.56
CA LEU A 293 2.02 -15.97 20.32
C LEU A 293 1.60 -16.57 18.97
N THR A 294 2.50 -16.71 17.99
CA THR A 294 2.16 -17.25 16.65
C THR A 294 1.65 -18.69 16.68
N GLY A 295 1.96 -19.45 17.75
CA GLY A 295 1.43 -20.80 18.00
C GLY A 295 0.11 -20.86 18.79
N GLN A 296 -0.46 -19.72 19.21
CA GLN A 296 -1.65 -19.68 20.06
C GLN A 296 -2.98 -19.83 19.30
N ARG A 297 -4.10 -19.83 20.05
CA ARG A 297 -5.45 -20.01 19.53
C ARG A 297 -5.82 -18.86 18.58
N PRO A 298 -6.10 -19.13 17.28
CA PRO A 298 -6.43 -18.09 16.29
C PRO A 298 -7.55 -17.14 16.71
N ALA A 299 -8.57 -17.64 17.41
CA ALA A 299 -9.70 -16.82 17.86
C ALA A 299 -9.30 -15.71 18.83
N TRP A 300 -8.32 -15.95 19.71
CA TRP A 300 -7.86 -14.93 20.65
C TRP A 300 -7.03 -13.87 19.96
N LEU A 301 -6.11 -14.26 19.07
CA LEU A 301 -5.31 -13.31 18.28
C LEU A 301 -6.22 -12.35 17.50
N LEU A 302 -7.23 -12.88 16.82
CA LEU A 302 -8.19 -12.08 16.05
C LEU A 302 -8.98 -11.11 16.95
N ASP A 303 -9.43 -11.55 18.12
CA ASP A 303 -10.13 -10.68 19.08
C ASP A 303 -9.22 -9.56 19.61
N MET A 304 -8.00 -9.92 20.02
CA MET A 304 -7.02 -8.97 20.53
C MET A 304 -6.61 -7.96 19.46
N GLY A 305 -6.31 -8.42 18.25
CA GLY A 305 -5.99 -7.56 17.11
C GLY A 305 -7.10 -6.54 16.83
N ARG A 306 -8.36 -6.97 16.83
CA ARG A 306 -9.53 -6.09 16.66
C ARG A 306 -9.63 -5.05 17.77
N ARG A 307 -9.42 -5.43 19.03
CA ARG A 307 -9.46 -4.51 20.19
C ARG A 307 -8.31 -3.50 20.16
N ILE A 308 -7.13 -3.90 19.70
CA ILE A 308 -5.99 -2.99 19.52
C ILE A 308 -6.25 -2.01 18.36
N THR A 309 -6.78 -2.47 17.23
CA THR A 309 -7.14 -1.58 16.11
C THR A 309 -8.17 -0.53 16.54
N ALA A 310 -9.12 -0.88 17.41
CA ALA A 310 -10.12 0.04 17.95
C ALA A 310 -9.54 1.14 18.86
N LEU A 311 -8.27 1.05 19.28
CA LEU A 311 -7.62 2.12 20.04
C LEU A 311 -7.53 3.44 19.27
N ILE A 312 -7.62 3.40 17.93
CA ILE A 312 -7.64 4.61 17.11
C ILE A 312 -8.87 5.50 17.39
N ASP A 313 -9.94 4.94 17.97
CA ASP A 313 -11.11 5.72 18.40
C ASP A 313 -10.78 6.70 19.54
N HIS A 314 -9.60 6.54 20.17
CA HIS A 314 -9.05 7.45 21.18
C HIS A 314 -8.00 8.43 20.59
N GLU A 315 -7.80 8.46 19.27
CA GLU A 315 -6.87 9.41 18.63
C GLU A 315 -7.24 10.86 18.99
N GLY A 316 -6.26 11.63 19.47
CA GLY A 316 -6.46 13.00 19.95
C GLY A 316 -6.76 13.14 21.44
N ASP A 317 -6.96 12.03 22.16
CA ASP A 317 -7.11 11.99 23.64
C ASP A 317 -6.08 11.01 24.24
N GLU A 318 -4.90 11.53 24.55
CA GLU A 318 -3.75 10.73 25.02
C GLU A 318 -4.00 10.07 26.40
N ASP A 319 -4.82 10.68 27.25
CA ASP A 319 -5.19 10.12 28.55
C ASP A 319 -6.14 8.92 28.37
N ALA A 320 -7.16 9.06 27.52
CA ALA A 320 -8.06 7.97 27.18
C ALA A 320 -7.32 6.83 26.46
N LEU A 321 -6.41 7.15 25.54
CA LEU A 321 -5.58 6.17 24.83
C LEU A 321 -4.72 5.37 25.81
N THR A 322 -4.01 6.05 26.71
CA THR A 322 -3.15 5.41 27.71
C THR A 322 -3.97 4.49 28.62
N ALA A 323 -5.15 4.92 29.06
CA ALA A 323 -6.05 4.12 29.88
C ALA A 323 -6.56 2.86 29.14
N ALA A 324 -6.84 2.98 27.83
CA ALA A 324 -7.31 1.88 27.00
C ALA A 324 -6.21 0.86 26.66
N VAL A 325 -4.95 1.30 26.52
CA VAL A 325 -3.80 0.42 26.25
C VAL A 325 -3.51 -0.52 27.43
N ALA A 326 -3.54 0.00 28.66
CA ALA A 326 -3.11 -0.72 29.86
C ALA A 326 -3.73 -2.13 30.05
N PRO A 327 -5.07 -2.34 29.92
CA PRO A 327 -5.65 -3.67 30.05
C PRO A 327 -5.28 -4.62 28.89
N LEU A 328 -5.16 -4.11 27.66
CA LEU A 328 -4.78 -4.93 26.49
C LEU A 328 -3.35 -5.43 26.62
N ARG A 329 -2.43 -4.53 27.01
CA ARG A 329 -1.02 -4.86 27.26
C ARG A 329 -0.89 -5.96 28.30
N ARG A 330 -1.60 -5.84 29.43
CA ARG A 330 -1.57 -6.84 30.50
C ARG A 330 -2.05 -8.21 30.01
N GLU A 331 -3.16 -8.25 29.27
CA GLU A 331 -3.71 -9.51 28.75
C GLU A 331 -2.75 -10.20 27.77
N VAL A 332 -2.03 -9.44 26.94
CA VAL A 332 -1.00 -9.98 26.04
C VAL A 332 0.14 -10.60 26.85
N LEU A 333 0.67 -9.88 27.85
CA LEU A 333 1.80 -10.34 28.66
C LEU A 333 1.47 -11.51 29.59
N GLU A 334 0.21 -11.65 30.04
CA GLU A 334 -0.23 -12.80 30.85
C GLU A 334 -0.38 -14.09 30.03
N ARG A 335 -0.47 -13.96 28.70
CA ARG A 335 -0.66 -15.09 27.79
C ARG A 335 0.61 -15.54 27.08
N ALA A 336 1.59 -14.65 26.96
CA ALA A 336 2.94 -14.99 26.55
C ALA A 336 3.61 -15.87 27.61
#